data_AF-A0A1E1F289-F1
#
_entry.id   AF-A0A1E1F289-F1
#
_cell.length_a   1.000
_cell.length_b   1.000
_cell.length_c   1.000
_cell.angle_alpha   90.00
_cell.angle_beta   90.00
_cell.angle_gamma   90.00
#
_symmetry.space_group_name_H-M   'P 1'
#
loop_
_entity.id
_entity.type
_entity.pdbx_description
1 polymer ?
#
loop_
_entity_poly.entity_id
_entity_poly.type
_entity_poly.pdbx_seq_one_letter_code
_entity_poly.pdbx_strand_id
1 'polypeptide(L)'
;MGENGEALPKTRSEEKRWSSEVRKRLPEWVEGSVQPIIAEALAAEALAAAIRVEGEKLFIDYEAATVGSGYVAPSVMLEFGARSTGEPASLRDIACDAAGLIEGVTFPTARPRVMHAERTFWEKATAIHVFCLQERLRGDRFARHWHDVARLDEAGFAASASADRDLANAVARHKTMSAAT
;
A
#
# COMPACT_ATOMS: atom_id res chain seq x y z
N MET A 1 -12.19 -14.23 20.22
CA MET A 1 -11.31 -14.68 19.13
C MET A 1 -12.21 -15.09 17.97
N GLY A 2 -12.19 -14.35 16.86
CA GLY A 2 -12.98 -14.67 15.68
C GLY A 2 -12.17 -15.53 14.73
N GLU A 3 -12.53 -16.80 14.62
CA GLU A 3 -12.08 -17.70 13.57
C GLU A 3 -12.76 -17.28 12.25
N ASN A 4 -11.97 -17.09 11.19
CA ASN A 4 -12.29 -16.59 9.84
C ASN A 4 -11.97 -15.09 9.60
N GLY A 5 -10.68 -14.81 9.42
CA GLY A 5 -10.09 -13.51 9.09
C GLY A 5 -10.30 -13.02 7.65
N GLU A 6 -11.35 -13.44 6.94
CA GLU A 6 -11.72 -12.89 5.63
C GLU A 6 -13.17 -12.42 5.66
N ALA A 7 -13.39 -11.17 6.06
CA ALA A 7 -14.65 -10.47 5.83
C ALA A 7 -14.69 -9.98 4.37
N LEU A 8 -14.88 -10.92 3.44
CA LEU A 8 -15.02 -10.62 2.01
C LEU A 8 -16.48 -10.63 1.57
N PRO A 9 -16.87 -9.79 0.59
CA PRO A 9 -18.21 -9.83 0.02
C PRO A 9 -18.46 -11.20 -0.63
N LYS A 10 -19.64 -11.78 -0.41
CA LYS A 10 -19.99 -13.11 -0.94
C LYS A 10 -20.56 -13.06 -2.35
N THR A 11 -21.02 -11.89 -2.79
CA THR A 11 -21.63 -11.68 -4.11
C THR A 11 -21.16 -10.39 -4.78
N ARG A 12 -21.27 -10.32 -6.12
CA ARG A 12 -20.98 -9.09 -6.90
C ARG A 12 -21.82 -7.89 -6.47
N SER A 13 -23.09 -8.11 -6.11
CA SER A 13 -23.98 -7.04 -5.65
C SER A 13 -23.53 -6.50 -4.30
N GLU A 14 -23.09 -7.38 -3.40
CA GLU A 14 -22.51 -7.00 -2.11
C GLU A 14 -21.20 -6.24 -2.29
N GLU A 15 -20.31 -6.72 -3.16
CA GLU A 15 -19.07 -6.03 -3.51
C GLU A 15 -19.31 -4.64 -4.08
N LYS A 16 -20.26 -4.50 -5.02
CA LYS A 16 -20.61 -3.19 -5.61
C LYS A 16 -21.15 -2.23 -4.55
N ARG A 17 -22.02 -2.73 -3.66
CA ARG A 17 -22.55 -1.95 -2.54
C ARG A 17 -21.42 -1.52 -1.60
N TRP A 18 -20.55 -2.44 -1.20
CA TRP A 18 -19.41 -2.15 -0.33
C TRP A 18 -18.44 -1.16 -0.97
N SER A 19 -18.12 -1.34 -2.25
CA SER A 19 -17.25 -0.43 -3.00
C SER A 19 -17.83 0.98 -3.09
N SER A 20 -19.14 1.10 -3.32
CA SER A 20 -19.85 2.38 -3.30
C SER A 20 -19.78 3.05 -1.94
N GLU A 21 -19.99 2.27 -0.87
CA GLU A 21 -19.94 2.76 0.51
C GLU A 21 -18.54 3.19 0.92
N VAL A 22 -17.52 2.38 0.59
CA VAL A 22 -16.11 2.70 0.83
C VAL A 22 -15.72 3.99 0.12
N ARG A 23 -16.08 4.16 -1.16
CA ARG A 23 -15.74 5.39 -1.90
C ARG A 23 -16.35 6.66 -1.30
N LYS A 24 -17.48 6.55 -0.60
CA LYS A 24 -18.11 7.68 0.10
C LYS A 24 -17.46 7.95 1.44
N ARG A 25 -17.25 6.90 2.24
CA ARG A 25 -16.79 7.02 3.62
C ARG A 25 -15.28 7.22 3.76
N LEU A 26 -14.50 6.75 2.79
CA LEU A 26 -13.04 6.80 2.88
C LEU A 26 -12.51 8.24 2.87
N PRO A 27 -12.98 9.16 1.99
CA PRO A 27 -12.61 10.57 2.09
C PRO A 27 -12.97 11.22 3.43
N GLU A 28 -14.18 10.98 3.93
CA GLU A 28 -14.64 11.50 5.23
C GLU A 28 -13.77 10.99 6.38
N TRP A 29 -13.32 9.73 6.31
CA TRP A 29 -12.42 9.16 7.30
C TRP A 29 -10.99 9.70 7.20
N VAL A 30 -10.48 9.91 5.98
CA VAL A 30 -9.15 10.53 5.80
C VAL A 30 -9.16 11.95 6.38
N GLU A 31 -10.19 12.75 6.07
CA GLU A 31 -10.32 14.11 6.59
C GLU A 31 -10.61 14.15 8.10
N GLY A 32 -11.54 13.32 8.58
CA GLY A 32 -12.01 13.38 9.97
C GLY A 32 -11.18 12.59 10.97
N SER A 33 -10.31 11.68 10.54
CA SER A 33 -9.52 10.81 11.44
C SER A 33 -8.03 10.84 11.13
N VAL A 34 -7.63 10.65 9.87
CA VAL A 34 -6.19 10.60 9.53
C VAL A 34 -5.55 11.98 9.60
N GLN A 35 -6.17 12.98 8.96
CA GLN A 35 -5.61 14.33 8.91
C GLN A 35 -5.32 14.89 10.31
N PRO A 36 -6.21 14.77 11.32
CA PRO A 36 -5.93 15.24 12.66
C PRO A 36 -4.74 14.55 13.32
N ILE A 37 -4.60 13.22 13.16
CA ILE A 37 -3.48 12.45 13.71
C ILE A 37 -2.15 12.96 13.14
N ILE A 38 -2.10 13.17 11.82
CA ILE A 38 -0.89 13.68 11.17
C ILE A 38 -0.62 15.13 11.58
N ALA A 39 -1.64 15.97 11.67
CA ALA A 39 -1.51 17.37 12.08
C ALA A 39 -0.98 17.48 13.52
N GLU A 40 -1.47 16.65 14.43
CA GLU A 40 -1.01 16.58 15.82
C GLU A 40 0.46 16.15 15.90
N ALA A 41 0.87 15.14 15.13
CA ALA A 41 2.25 14.69 15.07
C ALA A 41 3.19 15.77 14.52
N LEU A 42 2.81 16.45 13.42
CA LEU A 42 3.59 17.57 12.86
C LEU A 42 3.74 18.70 13.88
N ALA A 43 2.66 19.04 14.61
CA ALA A 43 2.69 20.08 15.63
C ALA A 43 3.55 19.69 16.85
N ALA A 44 3.45 18.45 17.32
CA ALA A 44 4.20 17.94 18.47
C ALA A 44 5.72 17.95 18.23
N GLU A 45 6.14 17.70 16.99
CA GLU A 45 7.55 17.72 16.59
C GLU A 45 7.99 19.05 15.95
N ALA A 46 7.11 20.05 15.90
CA ALA A 46 7.33 21.36 15.27
C ALA A 46 7.85 21.25 13.81
N LEU A 47 7.33 20.29 13.06
CA LEU A 47 7.73 20.02 11.68
C LEU A 47 7.03 20.97 10.71
N ALA A 48 7.81 21.66 9.89
CA ALA A 48 7.30 22.57 8.86
C ALA A 48 6.80 21.80 7.63
N ALA A 49 5.53 21.39 7.66
CA ALA A 49 4.86 20.75 6.53
C ALA A 49 3.39 21.17 6.44
N ALA A 50 2.85 21.17 5.21
CA ALA A 50 1.45 21.41 4.93
C ALA A 50 0.74 20.09 4.62
N ILE A 51 -0.49 19.94 5.14
CA ILE A 51 -1.33 18.79 4.82
C ILE A 51 -2.36 19.19 3.77
N ARG A 52 -2.49 18.37 2.72
CA ARG A 52 -3.59 18.46 1.75
C ARG A 52 -4.32 17.13 1.68
N VAL A 53 -5.64 17.16 1.71
CA VAL A 53 -6.48 15.95 1.55
C VAL A 53 -7.14 16.00 0.18
N GLU A 54 -7.07 14.88 -0.56
CA GLU A 54 -7.70 14.72 -1.87
C GLU A 54 -8.38 13.36 -1.96
N GLY A 55 -9.66 13.32 -1.58
CA GLY A 55 -10.42 12.07 -1.59
C GLY A 55 -9.81 11.04 -0.63
N GLU A 56 -9.41 9.88 -1.15
CA GLU A 56 -8.78 8.79 -0.38
C GLU A 56 -7.27 8.98 -0.16
N LYS A 57 -6.75 10.18 -0.40
CA LYS A 57 -5.32 10.50 -0.32
C LYS A 57 -5.07 11.65 0.63
N LEU A 58 -3.95 11.58 1.33
CA LEU A 58 -3.41 12.68 2.13
C LEU A 58 -1.97 12.94 1.66
N PHE A 59 -1.66 14.21 1.42
CA PHE A 59 -0.33 14.68 1.06
C PHE A 59 0.27 15.44 2.23
N ILE A 60 1.55 15.17 2.49
CA ILE A 60 2.39 15.93 3.42
C ILE A 60 3.44 16.63 2.56
N ASP A 61 3.21 17.91 2.29
CA ASP A 61 4.12 18.73 1.50
C ASP A 61 5.12 19.41 2.44
N TYR A 62 6.40 19.34 2.11
CA TYR A 62 7.47 19.91 2.92
C TYR A 62 8.40 20.77 2.05
N GLU A 63 9.18 21.63 2.69
CA GLU A 63 10.21 22.38 1.98
C GLU A 63 11.45 21.50 1.78
N ALA A 64 11.92 21.37 0.55
CA ALA A 64 13.15 20.64 0.28
C ALA A 64 14.35 21.43 0.80
N ALA A 65 15.20 20.79 1.61
CA ALA A 65 16.45 21.40 2.10
C ALA A 65 17.41 21.80 0.96
N THR A 66 17.31 21.13 -0.20
CA THR A 66 18.09 21.43 -1.40
C THR A 66 17.23 21.28 -2.64
N VAL A 67 17.46 22.14 -3.65
CA VAL A 67 16.85 21.98 -4.98
C VAL A 67 17.50 20.80 -5.68
N GLY A 68 16.79 19.67 -5.75
CA GLY A 68 17.22 18.49 -6.51
C GLY A 68 17.03 18.67 -8.02
N SER A 69 17.11 17.58 -8.79
CA SER A 69 16.86 17.59 -10.25
C SER A 69 15.41 17.89 -10.65
N GLY A 70 14.52 18.16 -9.69
CA GLY A 70 13.07 18.26 -9.89
C GLY A 70 12.37 16.92 -10.13
N TYR A 71 13.11 15.80 -10.12
CA TYR A 71 12.56 14.46 -10.37
C TYR A 71 11.67 13.95 -9.22
N VAL A 72 11.99 14.31 -7.98
CA VAL A 72 11.21 13.95 -6.78
C VAL A 72 10.58 15.20 -6.22
N ALA A 73 9.24 15.23 -6.18
CA ALA A 73 8.51 16.31 -5.54
C ALA A 73 8.69 16.22 -4.01
N PRO A 74 8.81 17.36 -3.29
CA PRO A 74 8.92 17.37 -1.84
C PRO A 74 7.55 17.17 -1.18
N SER A 75 6.96 16.01 -1.44
CA SER A 75 5.62 15.64 -1.00
C SER A 75 5.56 14.13 -0.78
N VAL A 76 5.04 13.73 0.38
CA VAL A 76 4.73 12.33 0.67
C VAL A 76 3.23 12.12 0.49
N MET A 77 2.84 11.19 -0.38
CA MET A 77 1.45 10.80 -0.58
C MET A 77 1.14 9.54 0.22
N LEU A 78 0.17 9.63 1.12
CA LEU A 78 -0.48 8.50 1.79
C LEU A 78 -1.77 8.16 1.02
N GLU A 79 -1.83 6.97 0.43
CA GLU A 79 -3.00 6.47 -0.29
C GLU A 79 -3.69 5.39 0.55
N PHE A 80 -4.97 5.61 0.85
CA PHE A 80 -5.76 4.69 1.67
C PHE A 80 -6.65 3.82 0.79
N GLY A 81 -6.80 2.55 1.18
CA GLY A 81 -7.68 1.62 0.50
C GLY A 81 -8.36 0.70 1.51
N ALA A 82 -9.62 0.38 1.26
CA ALA A 82 -10.40 -0.54 2.10
C ALA A 82 -10.92 -1.77 1.32
N ARG A 83 -10.29 -2.07 0.18
CA ARG A 83 -10.71 -3.17 -0.68
C ARG A 83 -10.01 -4.48 -0.34
N SER A 84 -8.71 -4.45 -0.08
CA SER A 84 -7.93 -5.64 0.29
C SER A 84 -7.75 -5.72 1.80
N THR A 85 -7.83 -6.92 2.36
CA THR A 85 -7.53 -7.17 3.78
C THR A 85 -6.07 -6.92 4.12
N GLY A 86 -5.16 -7.05 3.14
CA GLY A 86 -3.71 -6.95 3.36
C GLY A 86 -3.13 -8.09 4.21
N GLU A 87 -3.92 -9.13 4.50
CA GLU A 87 -3.51 -10.26 5.34
C GLU A 87 -2.82 -11.37 4.54
N PRO A 88 -1.90 -12.15 5.10
CA PRO A 88 -1.32 -11.99 6.42
C PRO A 88 -0.41 -10.76 6.50
N ALA A 89 -0.48 -10.07 7.63
CA ALA A 89 0.41 -8.98 7.99
C ALA A 89 0.90 -9.11 9.43
N SER A 90 2.13 -8.66 9.68
CA SER A 90 2.78 -8.72 10.99
C SER A 90 3.56 -7.44 11.27
N LEU A 91 3.85 -7.20 12.56
CA LEU A 91 4.72 -6.11 12.96
C LEU A 91 6.14 -6.37 12.46
N ARG A 92 6.75 -5.39 11.79
CA ARG A 92 8.14 -5.44 11.35
C ARG A 92 8.87 -4.18 11.75
N ASP A 93 10.12 -4.33 12.16
CA ASP A 93 10.99 -3.19 12.41
C ASP A 93 11.44 -2.61 11.06
N ILE A 94 11.35 -1.29 10.93
CA ILE A 94 11.74 -0.55 9.75
C ILE A 94 12.70 0.56 10.17
N ALA A 95 13.79 0.68 9.43
CA ALA A 95 14.77 1.75 9.52
C ALA A 95 15.04 2.32 8.11
N CYS A 96 15.58 3.53 8.05
CA CYS A 96 16.01 4.12 6.79
C CYS A 96 17.26 3.40 6.26
N ASP A 97 17.32 3.11 4.95
CA ASP A 97 18.50 2.52 4.30
C ASP A 97 19.74 3.42 4.40
N ALA A 98 19.54 4.73 4.59
CA ALA A 98 20.62 5.71 4.80
C ALA A 98 21.04 5.84 6.28
N ALA A 99 20.43 5.10 7.20
CA ALA A 99 20.77 5.16 8.61
C ALA A 99 22.25 4.85 8.85
N GLY A 100 22.94 5.74 9.55
CA GLY A 100 24.38 5.64 9.83
C GLY A 100 25.30 6.01 8.66
N LEU A 101 24.77 6.34 7.48
CA LEU A 101 25.58 6.75 6.33
C LEU A 101 25.85 8.27 6.28
N ILE A 102 25.05 9.07 6.99
CA ILE A 102 25.15 10.53 6.99
C ILE A 102 25.49 11.00 8.41
N GLU A 103 26.69 11.59 8.57
CA GLU A 103 27.14 12.13 9.84
C GLU A 103 26.23 13.28 10.31
N GLY A 104 25.88 13.28 11.60
CA GLY A 104 25.01 14.30 12.20
C GLY A 104 23.51 14.14 11.90
N VAL A 105 23.10 13.15 11.11
CA VAL A 105 21.67 12.89 10.83
C VAL A 105 21.22 11.61 11.52
N THR A 106 20.21 11.73 12.37
CA THR A 106 19.55 10.59 13.00
C THR A 106 18.24 10.29 12.27
N PHE A 107 18.06 9.05 11.85
CA PHE A 107 16.82 8.61 11.20
C PHE A 107 15.91 7.90 12.20
N PRO A 108 14.59 8.16 12.15
CA PRO A 108 13.65 7.45 13.01
C PRO A 108 13.54 5.98 12.59
N THR A 109 13.18 5.15 13.57
CA THR A 109 12.78 3.75 13.36
C THR A 109 11.31 3.59 13.70
N ALA A 110 10.62 2.65 13.06
CA ALA A 110 9.23 2.35 13.36
C ALA A 110 8.98 0.84 13.37
N ARG A 111 7.90 0.43 14.03
CA ARG A 111 7.44 -0.96 14.03
C ARG A 111 6.01 -1.09 13.50
N PRO A 112 5.74 -0.74 12.24
CA PRO A 112 4.40 -0.81 11.69
C PRO A 112 3.98 -2.27 11.43
N ARG A 113 2.67 -2.47 11.34
CA ARG A 113 2.10 -3.71 10.84
C ARG A 113 2.10 -3.67 9.31
N VAL A 114 2.84 -4.58 8.69
CA VAL A 114 3.02 -4.63 7.24
C VAL A 114 2.67 -5.99 6.66
N MET A 115 2.17 -5.97 5.43
CA MET A 115 1.82 -7.15 4.66
C MET A 115 3.04 -8.06 4.47
N HIS A 116 2.83 -9.37 4.57
CA HIS A 116 3.89 -10.34 4.31
C HIS A 116 4.38 -10.23 2.86
N ALA A 117 5.66 -10.54 2.64
CA ALA A 117 6.27 -10.47 1.32
C ALA A 117 5.61 -11.47 0.35
N GLU A 118 5.22 -12.64 0.85
CA GLU A 118 4.51 -13.68 0.10
C GLU A 118 3.12 -13.22 -0.36
N ARG A 119 2.39 -12.50 0.49
CA ARG A 119 1.10 -11.89 0.12
C ARG A 119 1.32 -10.80 -0.94
N THR A 120 2.37 -9.99 -0.78
CA THR A 120 2.77 -8.97 -1.77
C THR A 120 3.11 -9.60 -3.11
N PHE A 121 3.87 -10.69 -3.13
CA PHE A 121 4.19 -11.46 -4.33
C PHE A 121 2.92 -11.84 -5.09
N TRP A 122 1.95 -12.45 -4.41
CA TRP A 122 0.70 -12.85 -5.05
C TRP A 122 -0.15 -11.67 -5.50
N GLU A 123 -0.21 -10.56 -4.75
CA GLU A 123 -0.92 -9.34 -5.17
C GLU A 123 -0.34 -8.76 -6.48
N LYS A 124 0.98 -8.82 -6.66
CA LYS A 124 1.68 -8.39 -7.88
C LYS A 124 1.50 -9.38 -9.02
N ALA A 125 1.72 -10.67 -8.78
CA ALA A 125 1.60 -11.74 -9.77
C ALA A 125 0.17 -11.84 -10.35
N THR A 126 -0.84 -11.76 -9.50
CA THR A 126 -2.25 -11.77 -9.94
C THR A 126 -2.65 -10.49 -10.67
N ALA A 127 -2.12 -9.32 -10.28
CA ALA A 127 -2.31 -8.09 -11.03
C ALA A 127 -1.71 -8.17 -12.44
N ILE A 128 -0.51 -8.73 -12.57
CA ILE A 128 0.12 -9.04 -13.87
C ILE A 128 -0.78 -9.96 -14.69
N HIS A 129 -1.28 -11.05 -14.09
CA HIS A 129 -2.14 -12.01 -14.78
C HIS A 129 -3.42 -11.38 -15.32
N VAL A 130 -4.17 -10.65 -14.48
CA VAL A 130 -5.40 -9.94 -14.89
C VAL A 130 -5.10 -8.96 -16.03
N PHE A 131 -3.99 -8.25 -15.94
CA PHE A 131 -3.58 -7.30 -16.97
C PHE A 131 -3.28 -7.96 -18.31
N CYS A 132 -2.56 -9.09 -18.31
CA CYS A 132 -2.32 -9.88 -19.53
C CYS A 132 -3.63 -10.38 -20.15
N LEU A 133 -4.57 -10.87 -19.32
CA LEU A 133 -5.88 -11.33 -19.79
C LEU A 133 -6.73 -10.20 -20.41
N GLN A 134 -6.62 -8.98 -19.88
CA GLN A 134 -7.36 -7.84 -20.40
C GLN A 134 -6.73 -7.25 -21.68
N GLU A 135 -5.56 -7.73 -22.11
CA GLU A 135 -4.78 -7.21 -23.25
C GLU A 135 -4.47 -5.70 -23.16
N ARG A 136 -4.58 -5.11 -21.97
CA ARG A 136 -4.43 -3.67 -21.75
C ARG A 136 -2.99 -3.27 -21.51
N LEU A 137 -2.05 -3.68 -22.37
CA LEU A 137 -0.61 -3.38 -22.28
C LEU A 137 -0.31 -1.86 -22.34
N ARG A 138 -0.60 -1.11 -21.26
CA ARG A 138 -0.46 0.35 -21.19
C ARG A 138 0.84 0.80 -20.51
N GLY A 139 1.98 0.66 -21.20
CA GLY A 139 3.21 1.43 -20.96
C GLY A 139 3.96 1.24 -19.61
N ASP A 140 4.99 2.06 -19.42
CA ASP A 140 6.08 1.99 -18.40
C ASP A 140 5.63 1.74 -16.96
N ARG A 141 4.41 2.14 -16.58
CA ARG A 141 3.89 1.98 -15.21
C ARG A 141 3.58 0.55 -14.83
N PHE A 142 3.42 -0.37 -15.78
CA PHE A 142 3.14 -1.77 -15.48
C PHE A 142 4.41 -2.60 -15.29
N ALA A 143 5.52 -2.23 -15.93
CA ALA A 143 6.81 -2.90 -15.79
C ALA A 143 7.26 -3.00 -14.31
N ARG A 144 6.88 -2.04 -13.47
CA ARG A 144 7.14 -2.07 -12.03
C ARG A 144 6.60 -3.33 -11.34
N HIS A 145 5.47 -3.88 -11.78
CA HIS A 145 4.91 -5.09 -11.17
C HIS A 145 5.80 -6.30 -11.43
N TRP A 146 6.37 -6.43 -12.62
CA TRP A 146 7.34 -7.47 -12.94
C TRP A 146 8.64 -7.27 -12.18
N HIS A 147 9.13 -6.02 -12.10
CA HIS A 147 10.31 -5.70 -11.30
C HIS A 147 10.11 -6.10 -9.83
N ASP A 148 8.97 -5.77 -9.23
CA ASP A 148 8.66 -6.13 -7.84
C ASP A 148 8.67 -7.65 -7.64
N VAL A 149 8.06 -8.42 -8.55
CA VAL A 149 8.07 -9.89 -8.50
C VAL A 149 9.50 -10.43 -8.60
N ALA A 150 10.32 -9.89 -9.50
CA ALA A 150 11.71 -10.29 -9.65
C ALA A 150 12.54 -9.99 -8.39
N ARG A 151 12.34 -8.82 -7.75
CA ARG A 151 13.01 -8.48 -6.49
C ARG A 151 12.58 -9.35 -5.32
N LEU A 152 11.30 -9.72 -5.27
CA LEU A 152 10.79 -10.65 -4.25
C LEU A 152 11.35 -12.06 -4.43
N ASP A 153 11.54 -12.51 -5.68
CA ASP A 153 12.21 -13.77 -5.99
C ASP A 153 13.70 -13.75 -5.61
N GLU A 154 14.43 -12.70 -6.01
CA GLU A 154 15.84 -12.49 -5.64
C GLU A 154 16.04 -12.45 -4.12
N ALA A 155 15.09 -11.87 -3.39
CA ALA A 155 15.08 -11.86 -1.92
C ALA A 155 14.65 -13.19 -1.28
N GLY A 156 14.31 -14.22 -2.08
CA GLY A 156 14.01 -15.58 -1.62
C GLY A 156 12.55 -15.84 -1.23
N PHE A 157 11.63 -14.91 -1.49
CA PHE A 157 10.23 -15.03 -1.08
C PHE A 157 9.35 -15.78 -2.09
N ALA A 158 9.78 -15.93 -3.34
CA ALA A 158 8.94 -16.56 -4.37
C ALA A 158 8.71 -18.05 -4.09
N ALA A 159 9.72 -18.77 -3.59
CA ALA A 159 9.61 -20.20 -3.28
C ALA A 159 8.61 -20.47 -2.14
N SER A 160 8.69 -19.71 -1.04
CA SER A 160 7.74 -19.80 0.06
C SER A 160 6.33 -19.39 -0.37
N ALA A 161 6.20 -18.28 -1.11
CA ALA A 161 4.91 -17.82 -1.64
C ALA A 161 4.26 -18.86 -2.55
N SER A 162 5.04 -19.51 -3.43
CA SER A 162 4.54 -20.51 -4.38
C SER A 162 4.15 -21.84 -3.72
N ALA A 163 4.77 -22.17 -2.59
CA ALA A 163 4.42 -23.35 -1.80
C ALA A 163 3.10 -23.17 -1.05
N ASP A 164 2.75 -21.94 -0.66
CA ASP A 164 1.49 -21.62 0.03
C ASP A 164 0.34 -21.40 -0.97
N ARG A 165 -0.30 -22.51 -1.33
CA ARG A 165 -1.44 -22.51 -2.25
C ARG A 165 -2.69 -21.85 -1.67
N ASP A 166 -2.86 -21.88 -0.35
CA ASP A 166 -4.04 -21.32 0.29
C ASP A 166 -4.00 -19.79 0.22
N LEU A 167 -2.82 -19.20 0.46
CA LEU A 167 -2.57 -17.79 0.25
C LEU A 167 -2.79 -17.38 -1.22
N ALA A 168 -2.26 -18.16 -2.16
CA ALA A 168 -2.44 -17.90 -3.59
C ALA A 168 -3.94 -17.85 -3.97
N ASN A 169 -4.71 -18.84 -3.52
CA ASN A 169 -6.14 -18.93 -3.76
C ASN A 169 -6.91 -17.78 -3.11
N ALA A 170 -6.56 -17.39 -1.88
CA ALA A 170 -7.18 -16.26 -1.20
C ALA A 170 -7.03 -14.96 -2.00
N VAL A 171 -5.80 -14.65 -2.44
CA VAL A 171 -5.54 -13.46 -3.26
C VAL A 171 -6.26 -13.50 -4.61
N ALA A 172 -6.24 -14.65 -5.29
CA ALA A 172 -6.90 -14.82 -6.58
C ALA A 172 -8.43 -14.62 -6.48
N ARG A 173 -9.08 -15.16 -5.45
CA ARG A 173 -10.51 -14.93 -5.17
C ARG A 173 -10.80 -13.43 -5.01
N HIS A 174 -9.96 -12.75 -4.25
CA HIS A 174 -10.09 -11.32 -4.02
C HIS A 174 -9.96 -10.48 -5.31
N LYS A 175 -8.98 -10.79 -6.16
CA LYS A 175 -8.78 -10.10 -7.45
C LYS A 175 -9.90 -10.35 -8.44
N THR A 176 -10.42 -11.57 -8.51
CA THR A 176 -11.49 -11.94 -9.47
C THR A 176 -12.77 -11.16 -9.22
N MET A 177 -13.06 -10.83 -7.96
CA MET A 177 -14.15 -9.94 -7.58
C MET A 177 -13.87 -8.51 -8.07
N SER A 178 -12.69 -7.96 -7.75
CA SER A 178 -12.34 -6.57 -8.07
C SER A 178 -12.02 -6.28 -9.56
N ALA A 179 -11.65 -7.28 -10.36
CA ALA A 179 -11.24 -7.14 -11.76
C ALA A 179 -12.39 -7.22 -12.79
N ALA A 180 -13.61 -7.56 -12.37
CA ALA A 180 -14.77 -7.67 -13.26
C ALA A 180 -15.50 -6.33 -13.52
N THR A 181 -14.79 -5.20 -13.43
CA THR A 181 -15.27 -3.84 -13.75
C THR A 181 -14.45 -3.26 -14.89
#